data_AF-A0A397ZH77-F1
#
_entry.id   AF-A0A397ZH77-F1
#
_cell.length_a   1.000
_cell.length_b   1.000
_cell.length_c   1.000
_cell.angle_alpha   90.00
_cell.angle_beta   90.00
_cell.angle_gamma   90.00
#
_symmetry.space_group_name_H-M   'P 1'
#
loop_
_entity.id
_entity.type
_entity.pdbx_description
1 polymer ?
#
loop_
_entity_poly.entity_id
_entity_poly.type
_entity_poly.pdbx_seq_one_letter_code
_entity_poly.pdbx_strand_id
1 'polypeptide(L)' 'MATGQLFSRTTQALFYNYKQLPVQRMPNFDFLCGR' A
#
# COMPACT_ATOMS: atom_id res chain seq x y z
N MET A 1 13.83 3.67 14.57
CA MET A 1 13.58 3.05 13.25
C MET A 1 13.78 1.55 13.43
N ALA A 2 12.72 0.75 13.32
CA ALA A 2 12.82 -0.70 13.52
C ALA A 2 13.56 -1.31 12.33
N THR A 3 14.82 -1.69 12.54
CA THR A 3 15.66 -2.39 11.56
C THR A 3 15.01 -3.73 11.19
N GLY A 4 14.33 -3.76 10.04
CA GLY A 4 13.60 -4.94 9.53
C GLY A 4 12.19 -4.63 9.00
N GLN A 5 11.65 -3.44 9.25
CA GLN A 5 10.30 -3.07 8.77
C GLN A 5 10.38 -2.37 7.40
N LEU A 6 10.02 -3.10 6.34
CA LEU A 6 9.95 -2.56 4.97
C LEU A 6 8.71 -1.72 4.72
N PHE A 7 7.62 -1.99 5.45
CA PHE A 7 6.33 -1.32 5.29
C PHE A 7 5.81 -0.80 6.63
N SER A 8 5.13 0.33 6.56
CA SER A 8 4.52 1.04 7.68
C SER A 8 3.17 1.61 7.25
N ARG A 9 2.33 2.05 8.21
CA ARG A 9 1.04 2.68 7.87
C ARG A 9 1.19 3.95 7.02
N THR A 10 2.34 4.61 7.08
CA THR A 10 2.63 5.82 6.30
C THR A 10 3.37 5.53 5.00
N THR A 11 3.59 4.25 4.65
CA THR A 11 4.26 3.88 3.40
C THR A 11 3.42 4.28 2.19
N GLN A 12 4.06 5.00 1.26
CA GLN A 12 3.52 5.33 -0.04
C GLN A 12 4.25 4.49 -1.10
N ALA A 13 3.52 4.05 -2.13
CA ALA A 13 4.05 3.19 -3.19
C ALA A 13 3.71 3.76 -4.57
N LEU A 14 4.59 3.52 -5.54
CA LEU A 14 4.38 3.85 -6.95
C LEU A 14 3.90 2.61 -7.70
N PHE A 15 2.84 2.75 -8.49
CA PHE A 15 2.38 1.69 -9.39
C PHE A 15 3.04 1.86 -10.75
N TYR A 16 4.09 1.09 -11.01
CA TYR A 16 4.65 0.96 -12.36
C TYR A 16 3.83 -0.06 -13.14
N ASN A 17 3.36 0.31 -14.35
CA ASN A 17 2.36 -0.42 -15.15
C ASN A 17 0.94 -0.35 -14.56
N TYR A 18 0.12 0.54 -15.11
CA TYR A 18 -1.26 0.72 -14.67
C TYR A 18 -2.11 -0.51 -15.00
N LYS A 19 -2.58 -1.19 -13.96
CA LYS A 19 -3.54 -2.29 -14.05
C LYS A 19 -4.69 -1.98 -13.10
N GLN A 20 -5.93 -2.09 -13.57
CA GLN A 20 -7.12 -1.73 -12.79
C GLN A 20 -7.29 -2.59 -11.52
N LEU A 21 -6.96 -3.88 -11.55
CA LEU A 21 -7.18 -4.75 -10.40
C LEU A 21 -6.23 -4.47 -9.22
N PRO A 22 -4.89 -4.35 -9.41
CA PRO A 22 -3.98 -4.03 -8.31
C PRO A 22 -4.18 -2.64 -7.72
N VAL A 23 -4.45 -1.64 -8.58
CA VAL A 23 -4.62 -0.24 -8.13
C VAL A 23 -5.88 -0.06 -7.28
N GLN A 24 -6.89 -0.92 -7.43
CA GLN A 24 -8.13 -0.84 -6.65
C GLN A 24 -8.07 -1.70 -5.37
N ARG A 25 -7.33 -2.81 -5.39
CA ARG A 25 -7.21 -3.72 -4.23
C ARG A 25 -6.34 -3.17 -3.10
N MET A 26 -5.22 -2.50 -3.43
CA MET A 26 -4.32 -1.94 -2.42
C MET A 26 -5.00 -0.83 -1.58
N PRO A 27 -5.64 0.19 -2.18
CA PRO A 27 -6.37 1.20 -1.42
C PRO A 27 -7.60 0.65 -0.67
N ASN A 28 -8.27 -0.38 -1.20
CA ASN A 28 -9.37 -1.03 -0.48
C ASN A 28 -8.88 -1.75 0.79
N PHE A 29 -7.70 -2.37 0.73
CA PHE A 29 -7.05 -2.93 1.92
C PHE A 29 -6.64 -1.84 2.91
N ASP A 30 -6.05 -0.74 2.42
CA ASP A 30 -5.69 0.41 3.24
C ASP A 30 -6.91 0.99 3.99
N PHE A 31 -8.06 1.11 3.31
CA PHE A 31 -9.32 1.56 3.91
C PHE A 31 -9.83 0.61 5.00
N LEU A 32 -9.85 -0.70 4.75
CA LEU A 32 -10.24 -1.69 5.76
C LEU A 32 -9.32 -1.71 6.98
N CYS A 33 -8.03 -1.40 6.79
CA CYS A 33 -7.06 -1.27 7.87
C CYS A 33 -7.11 0.08 8.59
N GLY A 34 -8.00 0.99 8.20
CA GLY A 34 -8.17 2.31 8.82
C GLY A 34 -6.99 3.26 8.59
N ARG A 35 -6.35 3.16 7.41
CA ARG A 35 -5.38 4.16 6.95
C ARG A 35 -6.08 5.36 6.35
#